data_AF-L1JYY9-F1
#
_entry.id   AF-L1JYY9-F1
#
_cell.length_a   1.000
_cell.length_b   1.000
_cell.length_c   1.000
_cell.angle_alpha   90.00
_cell.angle_beta   90.00
_cell.angle_gamma   90.00
#
_symmetry.space_group_name_H-M   'P 1'
#
loop_
_entity.id
_entity.type
_entity.pdbx_description
1 polymer ?
#
loop_
_entity_poly.entity_id
_entity_poly.type
_entity_poly.pdbx_seq_one_letter_code
_entity_poly.pdbx_strand_id
1 'polypeptide(L)'
;MNDFANEARKKISSIRTRRPNCAYSSVQPINVDEEREKFLKKAKEYECGSRKRRPEDPIFEYADSAECEMACPAVPCSCSRAKMWEEFGPADDRYIEQALKILNLYKDASTLDQIDVVADAQRLSPTSDPSGRCSDVHKIEEWVRKYLEEIGVEKSVEIVWMDKSKCRSASMISTIVNGEVKGKLHLVKDTIRCFFNFIFTSDVPGNQWTRLRFQSLMDHEIGTHFVRAHNNQKIVNMMGKWTREAKSPIVDLITEEGLASLNTLLKSRNKLMWSPALSYYSQCRARELGFTDLFLELKQYVSSPEARWSYCLRCKRGLRNSALPGSLGKDRAYLEGAIKILQRLNDLDFVLLHSMKVSLEDYNDAKIVLLRNSSLTRQLHIPSFLSNIADYKESLKEIARVNLIDVKEKKRARSFFSLTSVGAMRRSFEMRRSELMEKNLDKISSLARKHADLLLSSAKQNRKKTRQAVIARCVGSSKREENRNAILDECFKQRQKSNKLVNAKNT
;
A
#
# COMPACT_ATOMS: atom_id res chain seq x y z
N MET A 1 -14.19 -30.44 -23.30
CA MET A 1 -13.72 -29.80 -22.04
C MET A 1 -12.25 -29.36 -22.11
N ASN A 2 -11.32 -30.16 -22.68
CA ASN A 2 -9.91 -29.79 -22.80
C ASN A 2 -9.63 -28.61 -23.75
N ASP A 3 -10.40 -28.45 -24.83
CA ASP A 3 -10.18 -27.34 -25.78
C ASP A 3 -10.58 -25.99 -25.21
N PHE A 4 -11.69 -25.92 -24.48
CA PHE A 4 -12.13 -24.71 -23.78
C PHE A 4 -11.13 -24.26 -22.71
N ALA A 5 -10.55 -25.22 -21.98
CA ALA A 5 -9.52 -24.93 -20.97
C ALA A 5 -8.19 -24.48 -21.62
N ASN A 6 -7.83 -25.03 -22.78
CA ASN A 6 -6.64 -24.64 -23.52
C ASN A 6 -6.78 -23.26 -24.18
N GLU A 7 -7.97 -22.94 -24.70
CA GLU A 7 -8.28 -21.63 -25.26
C GLU A 7 -8.34 -20.55 -24.15
N ALA A 8 -8.95 -20.87 -23.00
CA ALA A 8 -8.90 -20.02 -21.82
C ALA A 8 -7.47 -19.79 -21.33
N ARG A 9 -6.61 -20.82 -21.29
CA ARG A 9 -5.19 -20.69 -20.91
C ARG A 9 -4.39 -19.85 -21.91
N LYS A 10 -4.59 -20.02 -23.21
CA LYS A 10 -3.96 -19.17 -24.25
C LYS A 10 -4.41 -17.71 -24.11
N LYS A 11 -5.69 -17.48 -23.84
CA LYS A 11 -6.25 -16.14 -23.58
C LYS A 11 -5.68 -15.55 -22.28
N ILE A 12 -5.60 -16.30 -21.19
CA ILE A 12 -4.97 -15.86 -19.93
C ILE A 12 -3.48 -15.55 -20.11
N SER A 13 -2.75 -16.36 -20.88
CA SER A 13 -1.34 -16.13 -21.21
C SER A 13 -1.15 -14.84 -22.02
N SER A 14 -1.97 -14.62 -23.06
CA SER A 14 -1.92 -13.38 -23.85
C SER A 14 -2.41 -12.14 -23.08
N ILE A 15 -3.22 -12.33 -22.05
CA ILE A 15 -3.67 -11.28 -21.14
C ILE A 15 -2.57 -10.93 -20.13
N ARG A 16 -1.82 -11.91 -19.60
CA ARG A 16 -0.70 -11.67 -18.69
C ARG A 16 0.44 -10.92 -19.38
N THR A 17 0.68 -11.14 -20.66
CA THR A 17 1.68 -10.37 -21.44
C THR A 17 1.27 -8.92 -21.70
N ARG A 18 -0.02 -8.59 -21.60
CA ARG A 18 -0.54 -7.21 -21.68
C ARG A 18 -0.46 -6.45 -20.37
N ARG A 19 -0.20 -7.11 -19.24
CA ARG A 19 -0.01 -6.43 -17.95
C ARG A 19 1.35 -5.75 -17.90
N PRO A 20 1.41 -4.44 -17.66
CA PRO A 20 2.69 -3.80 -17.44
C PRO A 20 3.32 -4.29 -16.14
N ASN A 21 4.63 -4.47 -16.10
CA ASN A 21 5.33 -4.81 -14.86
C ASN A 21 5.72 -3.54 -14.10
N CYS A 22 4.72 -2.71 -13.77
CA CYS A 22 4.89 -1.43 -13.07
C CYS A 22 3.96 -1.36 -11.85
N ALA A 23 4.13 -0.34 -11.00
CA ALA A 23 3.25 -0.15 -9.86
C ALA A 23 1.78 -0.02 -10.34
N TYR A 24 0.85 -0.67 -9.63
CA TYR A 24 -0.60 -0.66 -9.89
C TYR A 24 -1.06 -1.32 -11.21
N SER A 25 -0.20 -2.09 -11.88
CA SER A 25 -0.60 -2.79 -13.11
C SER A 25 -1.75 -3.79 -12.93
N SER A 26 -1.91 -4.33 -11.73
CA SER A 26 -3.01 -5.24 -11.37
C SER A 26 -4.39 -4.58 -11.37
N VAL A 27 -4.45 -3.24 -11.27
CA VAL A 27 -5.71 -2.47 -11.23
C VAL A 27 -5.87 -1.54 -12.42
N GLN A 28 -5.05 -1.70 -13.47
CA GLN A 28 -5.19 -0.96 -14.72
C GLN A 28 -6.15 -1.71 -15.67
N PRO A 29 -7.19 -1.04 -16.21
CA PRO A 29 -8.04 -1.66 -17.21
C PRO A 29 -7.28 -1.98 -18.50
N ILE A 30 -7.60 -3.09 -19.15
CA ILE A 30 -6.95 -3.52 -20.40
C ILE A 30 -7.45 -2.74 -21.62
N ASN A 31 -8.70 -2.25 -21.58
CA ASN A 31 -9.35 -1.48 -22.64
C ASN A 31 -9.32 0.04 -22.37
N VAL A 32 -8.40 0.50 -21.50
CA VAL A 32 -8.35 1.88 -21.03
C VAL A 32 -8.16 2.90 -22.15
N ASP A 33 -7.38 2.59 -23.18
CA ASP A 33 -7.13 3.49 -24.32
C ASP A 33 -8.36 3.62 -25.22
N GLU A 34 -8.99 2.50 -25.55
CA GLU A 34 -10.21 2.46 -26.37
C GLU A 34 -11.35 3.24 -25.70
N GLU A 35 -11.59 2.99 -24.41
CA GLU A 35 -12.62 3.70 -23.66
C GLU A 35 -12.27 5.18 -23.47
N ARG A 36 -10.98 5.53 -23.33
CA ARG A 36 -10.53 6.93 -23.26
C ARG A 36 -10.86 7.68 -24.54
N GLU A 37 -10.46 7.16 -25.69
CA GLU A 37 -10.68 7.83 -26.99
C GLU A 37 -12.16 8.01 -27.27
N LYS A 38 -12.94 6.94 -27.06
CA LYS A 38 -14.40 6.95 -27.20
C LYS A 38 -15.07 7.97 -26.28
N PHE A 39 -14.67 8.02 -25.01
CA PHE A 39 -15.24 8.94 -24.03
C PHE A 39 -14.88 10.39 -24.35
N LEU A 40 -13.60 10.69 -24.58
CA LEU A 40 -13.12 12.05 -24.82
C LEU A 40 -13.72 12.66 -26.09
N LYS A 41 -13.90 11.87 -27.16
CA LYS A 41 -14.60 12.31 -28.36
C LYS A 41 -16.02 12.78 -28.04
N LYS A 42 -16.79 11.96 -27.34
CA LYS A 42 -18.17 12.28 -26.93
C LYS A 42 -18.26 13.43 -25.93
N ALA A 43 -17.30 13.52 -25.01
CA ALA A 43 -17.20 14.61 -24.06
C ALA A 43 -16.96 15.94 -24.78
N LYS A 44 -16.06 15.96 -25.77
CA LYS A 44 -15.81 17.14 -26.60
C LYS A 44 -17.07 17.59 -27.35
N GLU A 45 -17.77 16.65 -28.00
CA GLU A 45 -19.04 16.92 -28.69
C GLU A 45 -20.12 17.46 -27.74
N TYR A 46 -20.18 16.96 -26.52
CA TYR A 46 -21.10 17.46 -25.48
C TYR A 46 -20.74 18.88 -25.02
N GLU A 47 -19.46 19.12 -24.73
CA GLU A 47 -18.99 20.42 -24.24
C GLU A 47 -19.06 21.53 -25.29
N CYS A 48 -18.95 21.22 -26.58
CA CYS A 48 -19.14 22.19 -27.68
C CYS A 48 -20.61 22.33 -28.13
N GLY A 49 -21.55 21.64 -27.48
CA GLY A 49 -22.98 21.73 -27.78
C GLY A 49 -23.44 20.96 -29.03
N SER A 50 -22.53 20.34 -29.78
CA SER A 50 -22.87 19.50 -30.95
C SER A 50 -23.64 18.23 -30.57
N ARG A 51 -23.56 17.81 -29.29
CA ARG A 51 -24.31 16.68 -28.73
C ARG A 51 -25.08 17.13 -27.49
N LYS A 52 -26.40 16.92 -27.45
CA LYS A 52 -27.24 17.21 -26.28
C LYS A 52 -27.06 16.21 -25.13
N ARG A 53 -26.70 14.96 -25.45
CA ARG A 53 -26.56 13.87 -24.47
C ARG A 53 -25.15 13.82 -23.90
N ARG A 54 -25.04 13.66 -22.57
CA ARG A 54 -23.78 13.46 -21.86
C ARG A 54 -23.03 12.22 -22.37
N PRO A 55 -21.69 12.16 -22.26
CA PRO A 55 -20.94 10.93 -22.53
C PRO A 55 -21.41 9.82 -21.58
N GLU A 56 -21.53 8.59 -22.10
CA GLU A 56 -21.81 7.43 -21.26
C GLU A 56 -20.59 7.09 -20.39
N ASP A 57 -20.83 6.58 -19.19
CA ASP A 57 -19.77 6.11 -18.30
C ASP A 57 -18.94 4.99 -18.97
N PRO A 58 -17.61 5.03 -18.89
CA PRO A 58 -16.74 3.97 -19.38
C PRO A 58 -17.03 2.61 -18.74
N ILE A 59 -16.87 1.54 -19.53
CA ILE A 59 -16.93 0.17 -19.02
C ILE A 59 -15.53 -0.41 -19.05
N PHE A 60 -14.96 -0.64 -17.87
CA PHE A 60 -13.58 -1.10 -17.75
C PHE A 60 -13.49 -2.61 -17.71
N GLU A 61 -12.64 -3.15 -18.57
CA GLU A 61 -12.29 -4.56 -18.60
C GLU A 61 -10.97 -4.80 -17.87
N TYR A 62 -10.87 -5.92 -17.16
CA TYR A 62 -9.68 -6.30 -16.41
C TYR A 62 -9.27 -7.72 -16.74
N ALA A 63 -7.97 -7.93 -16.73
CA ALA A 63 -7.33 -9.20 -17.03
C ALA A 63 -7.72 -10.36 -16.07
N ASP A 64 -8.09 -10.08 -14.81
CA ASP A 64 -8.51 -11.10 -13.83
C ASP A 64 -10.02 -11.45 -13.89
N SER A 65 -10.77 -10.95 -14.87
CA SER A 65 -12.23 -11.15 -14.92
C SER A 65 -12.63 -12.63 -14.96
N ALA A 66 -11.87 -13.48 -15.69
CA ALA A 66 -12.14 -14.92 -15.77
C ALA A 66 -11.84 -15.69 -14.47
N GLU A 67 -10.78 -15.30 -13.73
CA GLU A 67 -10.45 -15.92 -12.43
C GLU A 67 -11.42 -15.47 -11.32
N CYS A 68 -11.94 -14.23 -11.39
CA CYS A 68 -12.96 -13.75 -10.45
C CYS A 68 -14.37 -14.28 -10.73
N GLU A 69 -14.78 -14.45 -12.00
CA GLU A 69 -16.10 -14.98 -12.37
C GLU A 69 -16.30 -16.44 -11.92
N MET A 70 -15.24 -17.25 -11.90
CA MET A 70 -15.29 -18.61 -11.33
C MET A 70 -15.34 -18.62 -9.79
N ALA A 71 -14.88 -17.56 -9.11
CA ALA A 71 -14.70 -17.56 -7.67
C ALA A 71 -15.88 -16.94 -6.89
N CYS A 72 -16.62 -15.98 -7.45
CA CYS A 72 -17.77 -15.38 -6.76
C CYS A 72 -18.75 -14.66 -7.72
N PRO A 73 -19.86 -15.31 -8.13
CA PRO A 73 -20.88 -14.68 -8.97
C PRO A 73 -21.80 -13.70 -8.23
N ALA A 74 -21.81 -13.68 -6.89
CA ALA A 74 -22.87 -13.03 -6.10
C ALA A 74 -22.40 -12.18 -4.89
N VAL A 75 -21.12 -11.87 -4.76
CA VAL A 75 -20.58 -11.08 -3.63
C VAL A 75 -19.52 -10.10 -4.17
N PRO A 76 -19.42 -8.85 -3.67
CA PRO A 76 -18.27 -7.98 -3.97
C PRO A 76 -16.98 -8.73 -3.61
N CYS A 77 -16.30 -9.18 -4.66
CA CYS A 77 -15.17 -10.11 -4.62
C CYS A 77 -14.07 -9.69 -3.62
N SER A 78 -13.62 -10.62 -2.78
CA SER A 78 -12.46 -10.52 -1.87
C SER A 78 -11.09 -10.40 -2.57
N CYS A 79 -11.09 -10.07 -3.87
CA CYS A 79 -9.90 -9.74 -4.61
C CYS A 79 -9.24 -8.49 -4.01
N SER A 80 -7.92 -8.41 -4.15
CA SER A 80 -7.10 -7.23 -3.83
C SER A 80 -7.67 -5.90 -4.35
N ARG A 81 -8.54 -5.97 -5.37
CA ARG A 81 -9.34 -4.85 -5.89
C ARG A 81 -10.38 -4.31 -4.90
N ALA A 82 -11.23 -5.13 -4.27
CA ALA A 82 -12.23 -4.64 -3.31
C ALA A 82 -11.62 -4.28 -1.94
N LYS A 83 -10.59 -5.02 -1.50
CA LYS A 83 -9.89 -4.72 -0.24
C LYS A 83 -9.30 -3.30 -0.20
N MET A 84 -8.67 -2.85 -1.29
CA MET A 84 -8.13 -1.47 -1.36
C MET A 84 -9.21 -0.37 -1.30
N TRP A 85 -10.49 -0.70 -1.53
CA TRP A 85 -11.60 0.26 -1.51
C TRP A 85 -12.16 0.47 -0.10
N GLU A 86 -12.21 -0.61 0.69
CA GLU A 86 -12.80 -0.61 2.04
C GLU A 86 -11.83 -0.13 3.13
N GLU A 87 -10.53 -0.44 2.99
CA GLU A 87 -9.56 -0.26 4.08
C GLU A 87 -9.27 1.21 4.46
N PHE A 88 -9.54 2.19 3.59
CA PHE A 88 -9.32 3.62 3.88
C PHE A 88 -10.44 4.28 4.72
N GLY A 89 -11.52 3.57 5.03
CA GLY A 89 -12.65 4.12 5.82
C GLY A 89 -13.35 5.31 5.15
N PRO A 90 -14.29 5.98 5.84
CA PRO A 90 -14.92 7.21 5.35
C PRO A 90 -13.87 8.33 5.14
N ALA A 91 -14.17 9.28 4.26
CA ALA A 91 -13.33 10.48 4.17
C ALA A 91 -13.49 11.30 5.46
N ASP A 92 -12.42 11.98 5.88
CA ASP A 92 -12.45 12.85 7.06
C ASP A 92 -12.71 14.28 6.60
N ASP A 93 -13.81 14.86 7.09
CA ASP A 93 -14.29 16.18 6.68
C ASP A 93 -13.22 17.26 6.81
N ARG A 94 -12.31 17.14 7.80
CA ARG A 94 -11.22 18.09 8.01
C ARG A 94 -10.28 18.20 6.82
N TYR A 95 -9.97 17.07 6.17
CA TYR A 95 -9.09 17.06 4.99
C TYR A 95 -9.84 17.45 3.72
N ILE A 96 -11.15 17.18 3.64
CA ILE A 96 -11.99 17.68 2.54
C ILE A 96 -12.05 19.20 2.58
N GLU A 97 -12.33 19.78 3.75
CA GLU A 97 -12.36 21.22 3.96
C GLU A 97 -11.01 21.86 3.62
N GLN A 98 -9.90 21.27 4.08
CA GLN A 98 -8.57 21.77 3.73
C GLN A 98 -8.28 21.65 2.22
N ALA A 99 -8.68 20.55 1.58
CA ALA A 99 -8.55 20.38 0.14
C ALA A 99 -9.33 21.48 -0.61
N LEU A 100 -10.57 21.75 -0.21
CA LEU A 100 -11.38 22.81 -0.80
C LEU A 100 -10.76 24.21 -0.62
N LYS A 101 -10.19 24.51 0.55
CA LYS A 101 -9.44 25.77 0.77
C LYS A 101 -8.28 25.90 -0.21
N ILE A 102 -7.45 24.87 -0.34
CA ILE A 102 -6.30 24.85 -1.27
C ILE A 102 -6.78 24.97 -2.72
N LEU A 103 -7.87 24.29 -3.09
CA LEU A 103 -8.43 24.35 -4.44
C LEU A 103 -9.07 25.70 -4.77
N ASN A 104 -9.65 26.38 -3.79
CA ASN A 104 -10.15 27.74 -3.95
C ASN A 104 -8.98 28.73 -4.11
N LEU A 105 -7.92 28.60 -3.31
CA LEU A 105 -6.68 29.36 -3.54
C LEU A 105 -6.11 29.11 -4.93
N TYR A 106 -6.15 27.87 -5.42
CA TYR A 106 -5.75 27.54 -6.78
C TYR A 106 -6.65 28.20 -7.83
N LYS A 107 -7.97 28.21 -7.63
CA LYS A 107 -8.94 28.91 -8.50
C LYS A 107 -8.69 30.43 -8.52
N ASP A 108 -8.49 31.04 -7.36
CA ASP A 108 -8.25 32.47 -7.22
C ASP A 108 -6.86 32.87 -7.74
N ALA A 109 -5.86 32.01 -7.61
CA ALA A 109 -4.57 32.19 -8.29
C ALA A 109 -4.69 31.99 -9.80
N SER A 110 -5.61 31.14 -10.26
CA SER A 110 -5.85 30.86 -11.68
C SER A 110 -6.63 31.95 -12.42
N THR A 111 -7.24 32.93 -11.72
CA THR A 111 -7.67 34.20 -12.33
C THR A 111 -6.50 35.17 -12.52
N LEU A 112 -5.32 34.90 -11.92
CA LEU A 112 -4.11 35.71 -12.03
C LEU A 112 -3.06 35.16 -13.00
N ASP A 113 -3.10 33.89 -13.38
CA ASP A 113 -2.49 33.35 -14.60
C ASP A 113 -2.69 31.83 -14.62
N GLN A 114 -2.60 31.24 -15.81
CA GLN A 114 -2.46 29.81 -16.05
C GLN A 114 -1.06 29.30 -15.62
N ILE A 115 -0.71 29.53 -14.35
CA ILE A 115 0.56 29.23 -13.67
C ILE A 115 0.53 27.75 -13.27
N ASP A 116 0.84 26.79 -14.13
CA ASP A 116 2.16 26.15 -14.14
C ASP A 116 2.43 25.40 -15.48
N VAL A 117 1.48 25.47 -16.41
CA VAL A 117 1.59 24.76 -17.71
C VAL A 117 2.25 25.62 -18.77
N VAL A 118 1.93 26.92 -18.73
CA VAL A 118 2.35 27.89 -19.75
C VAL A 118 3.48 28.77 -19.21
N ALA A 119 3.44 29.18 -17.94
CA ALA A 119 4.44 30.08 -17.36
C ALA A 119 5.84 29.45 -17.27
N ASP A 120 5.97 28.17 -16.92
CA ASP A 120 7.26 27.45 -16.94
C ASP A 120 7.77 27.22 -18.38
N ALA A 121 6.87 27.14 -19.36
CA ALA A 121 7.22 26.91 -20.76
C ALA A 121 7.55 28.21 -21.52
N GLN A 122 7.00 29.35 -21.09
CA GLN A 122 7.07 30.64 -21.81
C GLN A 122 7.81 31.77 -21.06
N ARG A 123 8.05 31.69 -19.75
CA ARG A 123 8.78 32.73 -18.97
C ARG A 123 10.19 32.32 -18.53
N LEU A 124 10.84 31.44 -19.28
CA LEU A 124 12.29 31.39 -19.29
C LEU A 124 12.75 32.34 -20.41
N SER A 125 13.13 33.56 -20.03
CA SER A 125 13.96 34.39 -20.90
C SER A 125 15.17 33.56 -21.35
N PRO A 126 15.60 33.63 -22.63
CA PRO A 126 16.66 32.76 -23.17
C PRO A 126 18.05 32.90 -22.53
N THR A 127 18.22 33.75 -21.51
CA THR A 127 19.51 34.35 -21.21
C THR A 127 20.08 34.09 -19.81
N SER A 128 19.57 33.14 -19.00
CA SER A 128 20.25 32.85 -17.72
C SER A 128 20.13 31.45 -17.09
N ASP A 129 19.54 30.44 -17.74
CA ASP A 129 19.73 29.03 -17.32
C ASP A 129 20.18 28.19 -18.54
N PRO A 130 21.44 27.73 -18.60
CA PRO A 130 21.97 27.05 -19.79
C PRO A 130 21.41 25.65 -20.05
N SER A 131 20.42 25.15 -19.29
CA SER A 131 20.12 23.71 -19.25
C SER A 131 18.64 23.29 -19.28
N GLY A 132 17.70 24.23 -19.42
CA GLY A 132 16.36 24.08 -18.83
C GLY A 132 15.39 23.05 -19.42
N ARG A 133 15.65 22.42 -20.56
CA ARG A 133 14.72 21.46 -21.18
C ARG A 133 15.48 20.29 -21.81
N CYS A 134 15.11 19.05 -21.48
CA CYS A 134 15.76 17.84 -21.97
C CYS A 134 14.74 16.75 -22.38
N SER A 135 14.89 16.25 -23.60
CA SER A 135 14.21 15.05 -24.13
C SER A 135 15.17 13.89 -24.37
N ASP A 136 16.47 14.11 -24.19
CA ASP A 136 17.51 13.11 -24.41
C ASP A 136 17.53 12.10 -23.26
N VAL A 137 17.23 10.84 -23.60
CA VAL A 137 17.22 9.70 -22.69
C VAL A 137 18.58 9.51 -22.01
N HIS A 138 19.69 9.70 -22.71
CA HIS A 138 21.03 9.51 -22.15
C HIS A 138 21.35 10.55 -21.09
N LYS A 139 21.01 11.81 -21.35
CA LYS A 139 21.20 12.91 -20.39
C LYS A 139 20.29 12.76 -19.16
N ILE A 140 19.08 12.25 -19.35
CA ILE A 140 18.19 11.92 -18.23
C ILE A 140 18.78 10.78 -17.39
N GLU A 141 19.28 9.72 -18.02
CA GLU A 141 19.97 8.64 -17.31
C GLU A 141 21.20 9.14 -16.54
N GLU A 142 21.99 10.05 -17.12
CA GLU A 142 23.13 10.68 -16.44
C GLU A 142 22.68 11.40 -15.16
N TRP A 143 21.59 12.17 -15.22
CA TRP A 143 21.02 12.83 -14.05
C TRP A 143 20.58 11.83 -12.97
N VAL A 144 19.94 10.72 -13.36
CA VAL A 144 19.55 9.67 -12.40
C VAL A 144 20.78 9.04 -11.77
N ARG A 145 21.78 8.66 -12.57
CA ARG A 145 23.01 8.02 -12.08
C ARG A 145 23.74 8.91 -11.10
N LYS A 146 23.89 10.20 -11.43
CA LYS A 146 24.46 11.18 -10.51
C LYS A 146 23.67 11.27 -9.20
N TYR A 147 22.34 11.33 -9.25
CA TYR A 147 21.52 11.37 -8.04
C TYR A 147 21.66 10.09 -7.19
N LEU A 148 21.76 8.92 -7.83
CA LEU A 148 21.99 7.65 -7.14
C LEU A 148 23.37 7.59 -6.47
N GLU A 149 24.41 8.09 -7.14
CA GLU A 149 25.78 8.19 -6.62
C GLU A 149 25.87 9.14 -5.43
N GLU A 150 25.19 10.30 -5.49
CA GLU A 150 25.13 11.27 -4.38
C GLU A 150 24.54 10.65 -3.10
N ILE A 151 23.61 9.69 -3.23
CA ILE A 151 23.02 8.95 -2.09
C ILE A 151 23.83 7.70 -1.74
N GLY A 152 24.62 7.17 -2.68
CA GLY A 152 25.39 5.93 -2.55
C GLY A 152 24.56 4.65 -2.73
N VAL A 153 23.59 4.66 -3.66
CA VAL A 153 22.68 3.52 -3.92
C VAL A 153 22.63 3.11 -5.41
N GLU A 154 23.63 3.50 -6.19
CA GLU A 154 23.72 3.28 -7.64
C GLU A 154 23.71 1.80 -8.04
N LYS A 155 24.22 0.91 -7.18
CA LYS A 155 24.22 -0.55 -7.40
C LYS A 155 22.89 -1.22 -7.03
N SER A 156 21.98 -0.48 -6.41
CA SER A 156 20.73 -1.02 -5.89
C SER A 156 19.52 -0.62 -6.72
N VAL A 157 19.63 0.32 -7.66
CA VAL A 157 18.51 0.80 -8.49
C VAL A 157 18.79 0.58 -9.97
N GLU A 158 17.88 -0.12 -10.64
CA GLU A 158 17.86 -0.31 -12.08
C GLU A 158 16.94 0.74 -12.73
N ILE A 159 17.39 1.38 -13.81
CA ILE A 159 16.57 2.28 -14.63
C ILE A 159 15.88 1.46 -15.71
N VAL A 160 14.55 1.49 -15.74
CA VAL A 160 13.74 0.74 -16.70
C VAL A 160 12.91 1.69 -17.54
N TRP A 161 13.22 1.77 -18.84
CA TRP A 161 12.45 2.58 -19.76
C TRP A 161 11.24 1.83 -20.31
N MET A 162 10.06 2.39 -20.05
CA MET A 162 8.76 1.86 -20.42
C MET A 162 8.18 2.61 -21.62
N ASP A 163 7.40 1.88 -22.40
CA ASP A 163 6.53 2.44 -23.44
C ASP A 163 5.27 3.06 -22.77
N LYS A 164 4.78 4.17 -23.32
CA LYS A 164 3.57 4.87 -22.83
C LYS A 164 2.33 3.98 -22.83
N SER A 165 2.24 3.05 -23.77
CA SER A 165 1.16 2.05 -23.84
C SER A 165 1.15 1.11 -22.64
N LYS A 166 2.32 0.88 -22.02
CA LYS A 166 2.50 -0.01 -20.87
C LYS A 166 2.44 0.75 -19.55
N CYS A 167 3.10 1.90 -19.44
CA CYS A 167 3.10 2.66 -18.19
C CYS A 167 2.93 4.15 -18.49
N ARG A 168 2.03 4.81 -17.75
CA ARG A 168 1.71 6.24 -17.96
C ARG A 168 2.41 7.19 -16.99
N SER A 169 3.10 6.64 -15.99
CA SER A 169 3.73 7.41 -14.93
C SER A 169 5.05 6.78 -14.53
N ALA A 170 6.03 7.61 -14.19
CA ALA A 170 7.20 7.10 -13.48
C ALA A 170 6.79 6.45 -12.16
N SER A 171 7.51 5.43 -11.73
CA SER A 171 7.27 4.78 -10.43
C SER A 171 8.49 4.01 -9.97
N MET A 172 8.71 3.99 -8.66
CA MET A 172 9.67 3.12 -8.01
C MET A 172 9.00 1.83 -7.52
N ILE A 173 9.58 0.68 -7.89
CA ILE A 173 9.25 -0.61 -7.27
C ILE A 173 10.47 -1.11 -6.52
N SER A 174 10.29 -1.49 -5.26
CA SER A 174 11.33 -2.10 -4.44
C SER A 174 11.00 -3.56 -4.17
N THR A 175 11.93 -4.46 -4.46
CA THR A 175 11.85 -5.89 -4.13
C THR A 175 13.02 -6.29 -3.25
N ILE A 176 12.84 -7.32 -2.45
CA ILE A 176 13.92 -7.88 -1.61
C ILE A 176 14.50 -9.09 -2.34
N VAL A 177 15.80 -9.06 -2.62
CA VAL A 177 16.55 -10.15 -3.25
C VAL A 177 17.76 -10.43 -2.36
N ASN A 178 17.90 -11.67 -1.88
CA ASN A 178 19.00 -12.09 -0.99
C ASN A 178 19.16 -11.19 0.25
N GLY A 179 18.06 -10.71 0.82
CA GLY A 179 18.08 -9.82 2.00
C GLY A 179 18.43 -8.36 1.70
N GLU A 180 18.69 -7.99 0.44
CA GLU A 180 18.91 -6.62 0.02
C GLU A 180 17.72 -6.06 -0.77
N VAL A 181 17.48 -4.76 -0.68
CA VAL A 181 16.47 -4.09 -1.50
C VAL A 181 17.06 -3.74 -2.86
N LYS A 182 16.43 -4.24 -3.92
CA LYS A 182 16.66 -3.83 -5.31
C LYS A 182 15.49 -3.00 -5.80
N GLY A 183 15.78 -1.84 -6.34
CA GLY A 183 14.83 -0.87 -6.88
C GLY A 183 14.77 -0.98 -8.39
N LYS A 184 13.58 -0.79 -8.96
CA LYS A 184 13.37 -0.55 -10.39
C LYS A 184 12.66 0.79 -10.54
N LEU A 185 13.39 1.76 -11.07
CA LEU A 185 12.85 3.07 -11.45
C LEU A 185 12.30 2.97 -12.86
N HIS A 186 10.97 2.91 -12.97
CA HIS A 186 10.31 2.95 -14.26
C HIS A 186 10.23 4.40 -14.74
N LEU A 187 10.80 4.69 -15.91
CA LEU A 187 10.68 5.96 -16.63
C LEU A 187 9.95 5.71 -17.95
N VAL A 188 9.28 6.70 -18.53
CA VAL A 188 8.48 6.50 -19.76
C VAL A 188 9.12 7.25 -20.94
N LYS A 189 9.35 6.57 -22.08
CA LYS A 189 10.11 7.10 -23.24
C LYS A 189 9.38 8.21 -24.01
N ASP A 190 8.15 7.94 -24.46
CA ASP A 190 7.37 8.85 -25.33
C ASP A 190 6.56 9.90 -24.56
N THR A 191 6.71 9.86 -23.25
CA THR A 191 6.22 10.87 -22.37
C THR A 191 7.35 11.33 -21.50
N ILE A 192 7.89 12.47 -21.90
CA ILE A 192 8.38 13.50 -20.99
C ILE A 192 7.19 14.00 -20.11
N ARG A 193 6.54 13.06 -19.42
CA ARG A 193 5.33 13.19 -18.60
C ARG A 193 5.46 12.12 -17.52
N CYS A 194 6.27 12.38 -16.50
CA CYS A 194 6.36 11.49 -15.35
C CYS A 194 5.11 11.68 -14.50
N PHE A 195 5.04 10.89 -13.44
CA PHE A 195 4.15 10.96 -12.27
C PHE A 195 3.46 12.32 -12.04
N PHE A 196 4.20 13.40 -12.25
CA PHE A 196 3.77 14.78 -12.29
C PHE A 196 2.60 15.10 -13.23
N ASN A 197 2.48 14.67 -14.49
CA ASN A 197 1.34 15.06 -15.34
C ASN A 197 0.00 14.41 -14.94
N PHE A 198 0.05 13.35 -14.13
CA PHE A 198 -1.14 12.76 -13.54
C PHE A 198 -1.67 13.58 -12.35
N ILE A 199 -0.87 14.55 -11.89
CA ILE A 199 -1.12 15.50 -10.80
C ILE A 199 -1.09 16.96 -11.33
N PHE A 200 -0.33 17.29 -12.38
CA PHE A 200 0.10 18.63 -12.78
C PHE A 200 0.00 18.89 -14.31
N THR A 201 -1.14 18.58 -14.95
CA THR A 201 -1.67 19.22 -16.19
C THR A 201 -1.55 18.53 -17.57
N SER A 202 -2.21 19.19 -18.53
CA SER A 202 -2.78 18.86 -19.85
C SER A 202 -1.86 18.26 -20.93
N ASP A 203 -2.49 17.68 -21.97
CA ASP A 203 -1.92 17.33 -23.29
C ASP A 203 -1.42 18.59 -24.02
N VAL A 204 -0.22 19.06 -23.68
CA VAL A 204 0.53 20.04 -24.50
C VAL A 204 1.63 19.30 -25.26
N PRO A 205 1.58 19.25 -26.61
CA PRO A 205 2.66 18.71 -27.43
C PRO A 205 3.98 19.46 -27.18
N GLY A 206 5.10 18.74 -27.06
CA GLY A 206 6.45 19.34 -26.96
C GLY A 206 6.98 19.60 -25.54
N ASN A 207 6.36 19.05 -24.50
CA ASN A 207 6.83 19.25 -23.12
C ASN A 207 8.16 18.51 -22.89
N GLN A 208 9.19 19.19 -22.38
CA GLN A 208 10.53 18.66 -22.09
C GLN A 208 10.79 18.70 -20.57
N TRP A 209 11.68 17.84 -20.05
CA TRP A 209 11.99 17.84 -18.61
C TRP A 209 12.78 19.08 -18.27
N THR A 210 12.28 19.87 -17.32
CA THR A 210 13.15 20.80 -16.62
C THR A 210 13.95 20.02 -15.59
N ARG A 211 15.21 20.43 -15.38
CA ARG A 211 16.08 19.82 -14.36
C ARG A 211 15.42 19.82 -12.97
N LEU A 212 14.66 20.87 -12.64
CA LEU A 212 13.94 20.99 -11.36
C LEU A 212 12.77 20.02 -11.23
N ARG A 213 11.98 19.81 -12.29
CA ARG A 213 10.89 18.81 -12.29
C ARG A 213 11.45 17.40 -12.19
N PHE A 214 12.58 17.15 -12.84
CA PHE A 214 13.26 15.86 -12.76
C PHE A 214 13.83 15.60 -11.36
N GLN A 215 14.46 16.61 -10.75
CA GLN A 215 14.91 16.54 -9.35
C GLN A 215 13.75 16.20 -8.41
N SER A 216 12.59 16.85 -8.58
CA SER A 216 11.41 16.61 -7.74
C SER A 216 10.91 15.16 -7.86
N LEU A 217 11.01 14.55 -9.05
CA LEU A 217 10.73 13.13 -9.25
C LEU A 217 11.74 12.24 -8.53
N MET A 218 13.03 12.57 -8.59
CA MET A 218 14.06 11.80 -7.89
C MET A 218 13.89 11.88 -6.37
N ASP A 219 13.57 13.06 -5.84
CA ASP A 219 13.30 13.27 -4.41
C ASP A 219 12.07 12.45 -3.95
N HIS A 220 11.03 12.35 -4.80
CA HIS A 220 9.84 11.54 -4.58
C HIS A 220 10.14 10.03 -4.63
N GLU A 221 10.58 9.53 -5.79
CA GLU A 221 10.67 8.10 -6.07
C GLU A 221 11.87 7.43 -5.40
N ILE A 222 13.04 8.06 -5.48
CA ILE A 222 14.28 7.49 -4.94
C ILE A 222 14.47 8.00 -3.51
N GLY A 223 14.50 9.32 -3.33
CA GLY A 223 14.79 9.98 -2.06
C GLY A 223 13.79 9.64 -0.96
N THR A 224 12.55 9.32 -1.31
CA THR A 224 11.52 8.94 -0.34
C THR A 224 11.24 7.45 -0.36
N HIS A 225 10.67 6.90 -1.42
CA HIS A 225 10.21 5.51 -1.44
C HIS A 225 11.36 4.50 -1.34
N PHE A 226 12.33 4.59 -2.25
CA PHE A 226 13.42 3.63 -2.29
C PHE A 226 14.32 3.70 -1.05
N VAL A 227 14.78 4.91 -0.68
CA VAL A 227 15.69 5.09 0.46
C VAL A 227 15.05 4.59 1.76
N ARG A 228 13.77 4.89 2.01
CA ARG A 228 13.06 4.36 3.18
C ARG A 228 12.98 2.83 3.16
N ALA A 229 12.67 2.23 2.01
CA ALA A 229 12.62 0.78 1.88
C ALA A 229 13.98 0.12 2.10
N HIS A 230 15.03 0.67 1.48
CA HIS A 230 16.39 0.19 1.58
C HIS A 230 16.93 0.27 3.01
N ASN A 231 16.79 1.43 3.66
CA ASN A 231 17.21 1.61 5.04
C ASN A 231 16.41 0.72 6.01
N ASN A 232 15.10 0.60 5.80
CA ASN A 232 14.27 -0.30 6.61
C ASN A 232 14.77 -1.74 6.56
N GLN A 233 15.13 -2.24 5.37
CA GLN A 233 15.67 -3.59 5.25
C GLN A 233 17.02 -3.76 5.95
N LYS A 234 17.91 -2.76 5.89
CA LYS A 234 19.16 -2.79 6.67
C LYS A 234 18.88 -2.91 8.17
N ILE A 235 17.95 -2.11 8.68
CA ILE A 235 17.53 -2.15 10.09
C ILE A 235 16.97 -3.54 10.44
N VAL A 236 16.14 -4.12 9.58
CA VAL A 236 15.58 -5.48 9.76
C VAL A 236 16.68 -6.54 9.75
N ASN A 237 17.68 -6.44 8.87
CA ASN A 237 18.79 -7.39 8.82
C ASN A 237 19.67 -7.32 10.07
N MET A 238 19.89 -6.12 10.62
CA MET A 238 20.80 -5.91 11.75
C MET A 238 20.15 -6.19 13.11
N MET A 239 18.86 -5.88 13.28
CA MET A 239 18.17 -6.04 14.56
C MET A 239 17.13 -7.18 14.57
N GLY A 240 17.00 -7.92 13.46
CA GLY A 240 15.85 -8.76 13.20
C GLY A 240 14.62 -7.93 12.85
N LYS A 241 13.47 -8.58 12.63
CA LYS A 241 12.20 -7.84 12.53
C LYS A 241 12.06 -7.00 13.80
N TRP A 242 12.12 -5.67 13.67
CA TRP A 242 11.57 -4.83 14.71
C TRP A 242 10.11 -5.26 14.85
N THR A 243 9.79 -5.94 15.95
CA THR A 243 8.47 -6.53 16.20
C THR A 243 7.52 -5.39 16.53
N ARG A 244 7.16 -4.62 15.51
CA ARG A 244 5.95 -3.83 15.52
C ARG A 244 4.79 -4.81 15.42
N GLU A 245 3.79 -4.65 16.27
CA GLU A 245 2.45 -5.07 15.84
C GLU A 245 2.16 -4.25 14.59
N ALA A 246 2.18 -4.87 13.42
CA ALA A 246 2.03 -4.16 12.16
C ALA A 246 0.71 -3.37 12.19
N LYS A 247 0.76 -2.08 12.50
CA LYS A 247 -0.32 -1.14 12.19
C LYS A 247 -0.64 -1.28 10.70
N SER A 248 -1.90 -1.05 10.34
CA SER A 248 -2.41 -1.24 8.99
C SER A 248 -1.44 -0.66 7.94
N PRO A 249 -1.14 -1.37 6.84
CA PRO A 249 -0.27 -0.89 5.75
C PRO A 249 -0.63 0.51 5.23
N ILE A 250 -1.89 0.92 5.38
CA ILE A 250 -2.39 2.25 5.03
C ILE A 250 -1.75 3.35 5.87
N VAL A 251 -1.51 3.11 7.16
CA VAL A 251 -1.01 4.13 8.08
C VAL A 251 0.46 4.47 7.76
N ASP A 252 1.25 3.45 7.38
CA ASP A 252 2.59 3.65 6.84
C ASP A 252 2.54 4.37 5.50
N LEU A 253 1.60 3.99 4.64
CA LEU A 253 1.42 4.57 3.32
C LEU A 253 1.06 6.06 3.38
N ILE A 254 0.18 6.47 4.29
CA ILE A 254 -0.16 7.90 4.52
C ILE A 254 1.11 8.69 4.85
N THR A 255 1.97 8.17 5.73
CA THR A 255 3.21 8.87 6.09
C THR A 255 4.20 8.90 4.92
N GLU A 256 4.36 7.79 4.21
CA GLU A 256 5.30 7.67 3.08
C GLU A 256 4.91 8.56 1.89
N GLU A 257 3.66 8.48 1.43
CA GLU A 257 3.14 9.28 0.30
C GLU A 257 3.02 10.76 0.68
N GLY A 258 2.75 11.07 1.95
CA GLY A 258 2.79 12.43 2.49
C GLY A 258 4.18 13.05 2.41
N LEU A 259 5.23 12.34 2.82
CA LEU A 259 6.61 12.79 2.67
C LEU A 259 6.97 12.98 1.19
N ALA A 260 6.59 12.02 0.34
CA ALA A 260 6.89 12.08 -1.08
C ALA A 260 6.21 13.29 -1.75
N SER A 261 4.99 13.62 -1.32
CA SER A 261 4.25 14.82 -1.76
C SER A 261 4.92 16.13 -1.34
N LEU A 262 5.47 16.20 -0.13
CA LEU A 262 6.20 17.38 0.33
C LEU A 262 7.54 17.51 -0.40
N ASN A 263 8.25 16.40 -0.56
CA ASN A 263 9.56 16.36 -1.23
C ASN A 263 9.45 16.77 -2.71
N THR A 264 8.32 16.44 -3.33
CA THR A 264 7.94 16.91 -4.68
C THR A 264 7.93 18.44 -4.80
N LEU A 265 7.58 19.17 -3.74
CA LEU A 265 7.45 20.63 -3.77
C LEU A 265 8.73 21.37 -3.36
N LEU A 266 9.78 20.69 -2.93
CA LEU A 266 11.01 21.34 -2.42
C LEU A 266 11.65 22.27 -3.44
N LYS A 267 11.76 21.81 -4.70
CA LYS A 267 12.37 22.58 -5.80
C LYS A 267 11.34 23.27 -6.70
N SER A 268 10.05 23.06 -6.44
CA SER A 268 8.97 23.76 -7.14
C SER A 268 8.96 25.24 -6.78
N ARG A 269 8.71 26.12 -7.76
CA ARG A 269 8.47 27.55 -7.51
C ARG A 269 7.13 27.75 -6.81
N ASN A 270 6.13 26.96 -7.19
CA ASN A 270 4.81 26.96 -6.58
C ASN A 270 4.77 25.93 -5.44
N LYS A 271 4.56 26.40 -4.21
CA LYS A 271 4.45 25.55 -3.01
C LYS A 271 3.01 25.10 -2.71
N LEU A 272 2.04 25.44 -3.55
CA LEU A 272 0.65 25.07 -3.37
C LEU A 272 0.45 23.56 -3.63
N MET A 273 -0.12 22.84 -2.66
CA MET A 273 -0.46 21.42 -2.72
C MET A 273 -1.77 21.18 -3.48
N TRP A 274 -2.03 21.94 -4.55
CA TRP A 274 -3.25 21.84 -5.35
C TRP A 274 -3.41 20.42 -5.92
N SER A 275 -2.28 19.80 -6.30
CA SER A 275 -2.14 18.40 -6.67
C SER A 275 -2.80 17.41 -5.70
N PRO A 276 -2.15 17.20 -4.54
CA PRO A 276 -2.70 16.38 -3.47
C PRO A 276 -4.13 16.75 -3.08
N ALA A 277 -4.48 18.05 -3.06
CA ALA A 277 -5.82 18.52 -2.74
C ALA A 277 -6.87 18.05 -3.76
N LEU A 278 -6.60 18.21 -5.05
CA LEU A 278 -7.48 17.76 -6.11
C LEU A 278 -7.63 16.25 -6.11
N SER A 279 -6.54 15.51 -5.86
CA SER A 279 -6.56 14.05 -5.75
C SER A 279 -7.45 13.61 -4.60
N TYR A 280 -7.31 14.24 -3.42
CA TYR A 280 -8.14 13.95 -2.25
C TYR A 280 -9.62 14.23 -2.52
N TYR A 281 -9.91 15.42 -3.04
CA TYR A 281 -11.27 15.84 -3.40
C TYR A 281 -11.91 14.89 -4.42
N SER A 282 -11.21 14.61 -5.53
CA SER A 282 -11.71 13.73 -6.60
C SER A 282 -12.12 12.36 -6.07
N GLN A 283 -11.35 11.77 -5.16
CA GLN A 283 -11.68 10.48 -4.56
C GLN A 283 -12.88 10.55 -3.61
N CYS A 284 -13.06 11.67 -2.89
CA CYS A 284 -14.24 11.87 -2.06
C CYS A 284 -15.48 11.95 -2.95
N ARG A 285 -15.43 12.75 -4.01
CA ARG A 285 -16.54 12.91 -4.97
C ARG A 285 -16.83 11.64 -5.76
N ALA A 286 -15.81 10.91 -6.16
CA ALA A 286 -15.96 9.61 -6.82
C ALA A 286 -16.71 8.58 -5.97
N ARG A 287 -16.73 8.71 -4.64
CA ARG A 287 -17.53 7.82 -3.79
C ARG A 287 -19.03 7.99 -3.94
N GLU A 288 -19.47 9.12 -4.46
CA GLU A 288 -20.88 9.46 -4.60
C GLU A 288 -21.30 9.50 -6.08
N LEU A 289 -20.38 9.87 -6.98
CA LEU A 289 -20.67 10.13 -8.38
C LEU A 289 -20.26 8.97 -9.30
N GLY A 290 -20.91 8.86 -10.46
CA GLY A 290 -20.41 8.10 -11.60
C GLY A 290 -19.19 8.75 -12.26
N PHE A 291 -18.60 8.10 -13.26
CA PHE A 291 -17.41 8.60 -13.96
C PHE A 291 -17.70 9.89 -14.73
N THR A 292 -18.81 9.94 -15.47
CA THR A 292 -19.21 11.11 -16.25
C THR A 292 -19.51 12.31 -15.35
N ASP A 293 -20.25 12.11 -14.26
CA ASP A 293 -20.59 13.21 -13.35
C ASP A 293 -19.35 13.74 -12.63
N LEU A 294 -18.45 12.86 -12.19
CA LEU A 294 -17.15 13.26 -11.66
C LEU A 294 -16.34 14.04 -12.69
N PHE A 295 -16.29 13.59 -13.95
CA PHE A 295 -15.58 14.27 -15.03
C PHE A 295 -16.10 15.69 -15.27
N LEU A 296 -17.41 15.87 -15.24
CA LEU A 296 -18.04 17.19 -15.39
C LEU A 296 -17.80 18.06 -14.16
N GLU A 297 -17.85 17.49 -12.95
CA GLU A 297 -17.63 18.23 -11.71
C GLU A 297 -16.19 18.76 -11.60
N LEU A 298 -15.20 17.97 -12.00
CA LEU A 298 -13.79 18.36 -11.97
C LEU A 298 -13.44 19.50 -12.96
N LYS A 299 -14.33 19.83 -13.91
CA LYS A 299 -14.14 20.93 -14.87
C LYS A 299 -13.84 22.26 -14.23
N GLN A 300 -14.40 22.52 -13.04
CA GLN A 300 -14.18 23.76 -12.31
C GLN A 300 -12.75 23.93 -11.77
N TYR A 301 -11.96 22.85 -11.73
CA TYR A 301 -10.56 22.85 -11.27
C TYR A 301 -9.59 22.49 -12.40
N VAL A 302 -10.04 21.71 -13.39
CA VAL A 302 -9.19 21.17 -14.46
C VAL A 302 -9.85 21.40 -15.82
N SER A 303 -9.29 22.32 -16.60
CA SER A 303 -9.83 22.63 -17.94
C SER A 303 -9.60 21.50 -18.95
N SER A 304 -8.42 20.86 -18.93
CA SER A 304 -8.07 19.81 -19.90
C SER A 304 -8.94 18.55 -19.71
N PRO A 305 -9.68 18.12 -20.74
CA PRO A 305 -10.41 16.85 -20.74
C PRO A 305 -9.52 15.64 -20.42
N GLU A 306 -8.29 15.61 -20.90
CA GLU A 306 -7.36 14.50 -20.72
C GLU A 306 -6.85 14.40 -19.28
N ALA A 307 -6.60 15.54 -18.65
CA ALA A 307 -6.27 15.59 -17.24
C ALA A 307 -7.48 15.17 -16.39
N ARG A 308 -8.70 15.62 -16.72
CA ARG A 308 -9.93 15.18 -16.04
C ARG A 308 -10.15 13.67 -16.14
N TRP A 309 -10.02 13.10 -17.35
CA TRP A 309 -10.08 11.66 -17.56
C TRP A 309 -9.11 10.91 -16.64
N SER A 310 -7.90 11.43 -16.54
CA SER A 310 -6.84 10.85 -15.71
C SER A 310 -7.26 10.78 -14.24
N TYR A 311 -7.77 11.87 -13.66
CA TYR A 311 -8.30 11.88 -12.29
C TYR A 311 -9.48 10.93 -12.10
N CYS A 312 -10.44 10.92 -13.04
CA CYS A 312 -11.57 9.99 -12.97
C CYS A 312 -11.11 8.53 -13.00
N LEU A 313 -10.18 8.20 -13.89
CA LEU A 313 -9.60 6.86 -13.98
C LEU A 313 -8.86 6.47 -12.68
N ARG A 314 -8.13 7.37 -12.02
CA ARG A 314 -7.48 7.09 -10.72
C ARG A 314 -8.49 6.62 -9.69
N CYS A 315 -9.59 7.34 -9.59
CA CYS A 315 -10.61 7.09 -8.59
C CYS A 315 -11.42 5.84 -8.93
N LYS A 316 -11.77 5.67 -10.21
CA LYS A 316 -12.72 4.64 -10.66
C LYS A 316 -12.07 3.32 -11.10
N ARG A 317 -10.75 3.27 -11.32
CA ARG A 317 -10.06 2.01 -11.62
C ARG A 317 -10.20 1.02 -10.47
N GLY A 318 -10.44 -0.23 -10.81
CA GLY A 318 -10.93 -1.26 -9.90
C GLY A 318 -12.43 -1.54 -10.05
N LEU A 319 -13.24 -0.59 -10.55
CA LEU A 319 -14.64 -0.84 -10.91
C LEU A 319 -14.76 -1.28 -12.37
N ARG A 320 -15.62 -2.28 -12.63
CA ARG A 320 -16.03 -2.67 -13.98
C ARG A 320 -17.03 -1.69 -14.56
N ASN A 321 -18.09 -1.41 -13.78
CA ASN A 321 -19.06 -0.37 -14.10
C ASN A 321 -18.67 0.93 -13.42
N SER A 322 -18.12 1.88 -14.18
CA SER A 322 -17.65 3.15 -13.64
C SER A 322 -18.77 4.16 -13.33
N ALA A 323 -20.02 3.85 -13.72
CA ALA A 323 -21.22 4.59 -13.32
C ALA A 323 -21.56 4.38 -11.83
N LEU A 324 -21.06 3.30 -11.21
CA LEU A 324 -21.36 3.00 -9.81
C LEU A 324 -20.56 3.92 -8.87
N PRO A 325 -21.16 4.31 -7.72
CA PRO A 325 -20.44 5.02 -6.67
C PRO A 325 -19.25 4.22 -6.13
N GLY A 326 -18.20 4.95 -5.73
CA GLY A 326 -17.03 4.43 -5.03
C GLY A 326 -15.70 4.90 -5.63
N SER A 327 -14.64 4.83 -4.82
CA SER A 327 -13.29 5.24 -5.20
C SER A 327 -12.21 4.33 -4.63
N LEU A 328 -11.14 4.12 -5.40
CA LEU A 328 -9.85 3.63 -4.89
C LEU A 328 -9.24 4.71 -3.99
N GLY A 329 -9.21 4.48 -2.68
CA GLY A 329 -8.88 5.50 -1.67
C GLY A 329 -7.39 5.80 -1.48
N LYS A 330 -6.51 5.19 -2.27
CA LYS A 330 -5.06 5.27 -2.08
C LYS A 330 -4.53 6.70 -2.13
N ASP A 331 -5.00 7.50 -3.08
CA ASP A 331 -4.42 8.83 -3.33
C ASP A 331 -4.82 9.84 -2.24
N ARG A 332 -5.62 9.43 -1.24
CA ARG A 332 -5.87 10.23 -0.03
C ARG A 332 -4.62 10.40 0.80
N ALA A 333 -3.75 9.38 0.77
CA ALA A 333 -2.50 9.33 1.50
C ALA A 333 -1.60 10.55 1.23
N TYR A 334 -1.62 11.08 0.00
CA TYR A 334 -0.81 12.24 -0.40
C TYR A 334 -1.12 13.48 0.45
N LEU A 335 -2.37 13.95 0.42
CA LEU A 335 -2.76 15.17 1.14
C LEU A 335 -2.82 14.92 2.66
N GLU A 336 -3.46 13.84 3.08
CA GLU A 336 -3.61 13.53 4.50
C GLU A 336 -2.25 13.40 5.19
N GLY A 337 -1.32 12.69 4.56
CA GLY A 337 0.04 12.53 5.04
C GLY A 337 0.78 13.86 5.13
N ALA A 338 0.74 14.65 4.06
CA ALA A 338 1.40 15.95 4.02
C ALA A 338 0.88 16.88 5.13
N ILE A 339 -0.44 16.98 5.32
CA ILE A 339 -1.03 17.79 6.39
C ILE A 339 -0.57 17.31 7.78
N LYS A 340 -0.65 16.00 8.06
CA LYS A 340 -0.24 15.44 9.37
C LYS A 340 1.25 15.71 9.66
N ILE A 341 2.11 15.63 8.66
CA ILE A 341 3.54 15.92 8.77
C ILE A 341 3.76 17.41 9.06
N LEU A 342 3.16 18.30 8.26
CA LEU A 342 3.31 19.75 8.42
C LEU A 342 2.79 20.23 9.78
N GLN A 343 1.66 19.71 10.25
CA GLN A 343 1.13 20.02 11.58
C GLN A 343 2.09 19.64 12.72
N ARG A 344 2.99 18.67 12.49
CA ARG A 344 3.97 18.19 13.48
C ARG A 344 5.42 18.58 13.11
N LEU A 345 5.62 19.50 12.17
CA LEU A 345 6.93 19.85 11.60
C LEU A 345 8.01 20.13 12.66
N ASN A 346 7.64 20.80 13.76
CA ASN A 346 8.56 21.16 14.84
C ASN A 346 8.97 19.99 15.75
N ASP A 347 8.16 18.93 15.80
CA ASP A 347 8.36 17.77 16.68
C ASP A 347 9.03 16.59 15.95
N LEU A 348 9.05 16.63 14.62
CA LEU A 348 9.56 15.56 13.77
C LEU A 348 11.05 15.71 13.46
N ASP A 349 11.72 14.57 13.47
CA ASP A 349 13.07 14.32 12.98
C ASP A 349 12.93 13.73 11.58
N PHE A 350 13.23 14.55 10.58
CA PHE A 350 13.07 14.16 9.18
C PHE A 350 14.15 13.19 8.72
N VAL A 351 15.32 13.17 9.36
CA VAL A 351 16.36 12.16 9.08
C VAL A 351 15.83 10.79 9.51
N LEU A 352 15.24 10.69 10.71
CA LEU A 352 14.58 9.48 11.17
C LEU A 352 13.47 9.03 10.23
N LEU A 353 12.59 9.95 9.81
CA LEU A 353 11.49 9.60 8.91
C LEU A 353 11.98 9.05 7.56
N HIS A 354 13.13 9.47 7.05
CA HIS A 354 13.69 8.90 5.81
C HIS A 354 14.58 7.67 6.07
N SER A 355 14.94 7.42 7.32
CA SER A 355 15.79 6.30 7.75
C SER A 355 15.04 4.96 7.84
N MET A 356 13.71 4.93 7.82
CA MET A 356 12.96 3.67 7.87
C MET A 356 11.50 3.80 7.42
N LYS A 357 10.84 2.66 7.21
CA LYS A 357 9.40 2.62 6.96
C LYS A 357 8.66 2.72 8.29
N VAL A 358 8.37 3.96 8.67
CA VAL A 358 7.65 4.28 9.91
C VAL A 358 6.47 5.21 9.63
N SER A 359 5.38 4.96 10.33
CA SER A 359 4.22 5.85 10.38
C SER A 359 4.39 6.96 11.42
N LEU A 360 3.64 8.06 11.28
CA LEU A 360 3.62 9.11 12.30
C LEU A 360 3.14 8.63 13.68
N GLU A 361 2.32 7.59 13.71
CA GLU A 361 1.76 6.96 14.89
C GLU A 361 2.79 6.10 15.63
N ASP A 362 3.81 5.59 14.93
CA ASP A 362 4.90 4.78 15.49
C ASP A 362 6.22 5.55 15.65
N TYR A 363 6.21 6.84 15.29
CA TYR A 363 7.40 7.68 15.27
C TYR A 363 8.18 7.67 16.60
N ASN A 364 7.49 7.70 17.74
CA ASN A 364 8.15 7.71 19.05
C ASN A 364 8.87 6.38 19.35
N ASP A 365 8.26 5.25 18.98
CA ASP A 365 8.85 3.93 19.20
C ASP A 365 10.07 3.74 18.29
N ALA A 366 9.94 4.13 17.01
CA ALA A 366 11.04 4.15 16.07
C ALA A 366 12.20 5.03 16.54
N LYS A 367 11.89 6.19 17.13
CA LYS A 367 12.89 7.09 17.70
C LYS A 367 13.65 6.45 18.85
N ILE A 368 12.96 5.76 19.76
CA ILE A 368 13.62 5.02 20.86
C ILE A 368 14.52 3.94 20.30
N VAL A 369 14.09 3.21 19.27
CA VAL A 369 14.85 2.15 18.63
C VAL A 369 16.15 2.69 18.01
N LEU A 370 16.07 3.76 17.21
CA LEU A 370 17.26 4.35 16.61
C LEU A 370 18.21 4.96 17.65
N LEU A 371 17.68 5.63 18.68
CA LEU A 371 18.50 6.19 19.76
C LEU A 371 19.28 5.11 20.54
N ARG A 372 18.67 3.94 20.76
CA ARG A 372 19.34 2.80 21.42
C ARG A 372 20.40 2.15 20.54
N ASN A 373 20.36 2.40 19.24
CA ASN A 373 21.23 1.76 18.25
C ASN A 373 21.90 2.82 17.37
N SER A 374 22.57 3.79 18.01
CA SER A 374 23.20 4.94 17.34
C SER A 374 24.32 4.57 16.35
N SER A 375 24.83 3.34 16.39
CA SER A 375 25.74 2.81 15.37
C SER A 375 25.04 2.53 14.03
N LEU A 376 23.73 2.24 14.05
CA LEU A 376 22.94 1.97 12.85
C LEU A 376 22.79 3.21 11.98
N THR A 377 22.57 4.37 12.60
CA THR A 377 22.29 5.62 11.87
C THR A 377 23.43 6.04 10.96
N ARG A 378 24.68 5.62 11.24
CA ARG A 378 25.85 5.89 10.39
C ARG A 378 25.87 5.06 9.09
N GLN A 379 25.10 3.98 9.01
CA GLN A 379 25.08 3.06 7.86
C GLN A 379 23.87 3.28 6.95
N LEU A 380 22.98 4.21 7.30
CA LEU A 380 21.77 4.52 6.57
C LEU A 380 22.04 5.59 5.52
N HIS A 381 21.38 5.45 4.37
CA HIS A 381 21.45 6.43 3.29
C HIS A 381 20.50 7.58 3.59
N ILE A 382 21.01 8.80 3.52
CA ILE A 382 20.22 10.02 3.73
C ILE A 382 20.14 10.77 2.40
N PRO A 383 18.94 11.14 1.93
CA PRO A 383 18.79 11.92 0.70
C PRO A 383 19.50 13.28 0.80
N SER A 384 20.07 13.74 -0.32
CA SER A 384 20.86 14.97 -0.37
C SER A 384 20.07 16.22 0.05
N PHE A 385 18.76 16.27 -0.19
CA PHE A 385 17.89 17.37 0.26
C PHE A 385 17.71 17.45 1.78
N LEU A 386 18.16 16.45 2.56
CA LEU A 386 18.21 16.50 4.02
C LEU A 386 19.59 16.85 4.58
N SER A 387 20.60 17.07 3.72
CA SER A 387 21.94 17.49 4.15
C SER A 387 21.91 18.78 4.96
N ASN A 388 21.05 19.74 4.58
CA ASN A 388 20.71 20.89 5.38
C ASN A 388 19.25 20.80 5.89
N ILE A 389 19.12 20.28 7.12
CA ILE A 389 17.81 20.13 7.77
C ILE A 389 17.13 21.49 8.01
N ALA A 390 17.89 22.57 8.19
CA ALA A 390 17.32 23.90 8.41
C ALA A 390 16.62 24.39 7.13
N ASP A 391 17.28 24.30 5.97
CA ASP A 391 16.70 24.67 4.67
C ASP A 391 15.50 23.79 4.31
N TYR A 392 15.59 22.49 4.61
CA TYR A 392 14.48 21.56 4.41
C TYR A 392 13.27 21.97 5.25
N LYS A 393 13.47 22.24 6.56
CA LYS A 393 12.39 22.69 7.44
C LYS A 393 11.82 24.04 7.02
N GLU A 394 12.65 24.95 6.53
CA GLU A 394 12.18 26.25 6.06
C GLU A 394 11.31 26.10 4.79
N SER A 395 11.72 25.24 3.86
CA SER A 395 10.92 24.88 2.68
C SER A 395 9.56 24.28 3.10
N LEU A 396 9.54 23.43 4.12
CA LEU A 396 8.30 22.85 4.64
C LEU A 396 7.40 23.89 5.34
N LYS A 397 7.98 24.86 6.07
CA LYS A 397 7.20 25.98 6.65
C LYS A 397 6.59 26.84 5.57
N GLU A 398 7.32 27.10 4.49
CA GLU A 398 6.79 27.82 3.34
C GLU A 398 5.60 27.07 2.72
N ILE A 399 5.72 25.75 2.51
CA ILE A 399 4.62 24.92 2.05
C ILE A 399 3.43 25.01 3.01
N ALA A 400 3.64 24.88 4.32
CA ALA A 400 2.56 25.01 5.30
C ALA A 400 1.85 26.38 5.22
N ARG A 401 2.64 27.46 5.13
CA ARG A 401 2.13 28.84 5.04
C ARG A 401 1.28 29.06 3.79
N VAL A 402 1.79 28.66 2.61
CA VAL A 402 1.08 28.82 1.32
C VAL A 402 -0.24 28.02 1.31
N ASN A 403 -0.28 26.89 1.99
CA ASN A 403 -1.44 26.00 2.02
C ASN A 403 -2.37 26.24 3.21
N LEU A 404 -2.16 27.30 4.01
CA LEU A 404 -2.96 27.62 5.19
C LEU A 404 -3.05 26.45 6.18
N ILE A 405 -1.91 25.84 6.51
CA ILE A 405 -1.81 24.74 7.48
C ILE A 405 -1.11 25.22 8.73
N ASP A 406 -1.81 25.12 9.86
CA ASP A 406 -1.24 25.48 11.16
C ASP A 406 -0.19 24.47 11.60
N VAL A 407 1.03 24.96 11.78
CA VAL A 407 2.12 24.19 12.36
C VAL A 407 2.00 24.26 13.88
N LYS A 408 1.90 23.10 14.55
CA LYS A 408 1.86 23.08 16.02
C LYS A 408 3.16 23.65 16.58
N GLU A 409 3.02 24.55 17.53
CA GLU A 409 4.16 25.00 18.31
C GLU A 409 4.80 23.81 19.02
N LYS A 410 6.12 23.79 19.05
CA LYS A 410 6.86 22.81 19.84
C LYS A 410 6.41 22.98 21.28
N LYS A 411 5.79 21.96 21.88
CA LYS A 411 5.57 21.98 23.33
C LYS A 411 6.93 22.15 23.97
N ARG A 412 7.22 23.35 24.51
CA ARG A 412 8.42 23.55 25.34
C ARG A 412 8.36 22.43 26.37
N ALA A 413 9.39 21.57 26.39
CA ALA A 413 9.57 20.68 27.52
C ALA A 413 9.57 21.62 28.72
N ARG A 414 8.51 21.61 29.52
CA ARG A 414 8.53 22.32 30.80
C ARG A 414 9.80 21.81 31.45
N SER A 415 10.74 22.70 31.71
CA SER A 415 11.91 22.43 32.52
C SER A 415 11.40 22.04 33.89
N PHE A 416 11.04 20.77 34.03
CA PHE A 416 10.65 20.15 35.27
C PHE A 416 11.91 19.56 35.90
N PHE A 417 13.01 20.30 35.86
CA PHE A 417 14.14 20.09 36.74
C PHE A 417 13.80 20.71 38.10
N SER A 418 12.81 20.13 38.78
CA SER A 418 12.85 20.06 40.24
C SER A 418 13.36 18.66 40.56
N LEU A 419 14.37 18.55 41.44
CA LEU A 419 14.91 17.25 41.87
C LEU A 419 13.84 16.29 42.44
N THR A 420 12.65 16.81 42.79
CA THR A 420 11.48 16.04 43.21
C THR A 420 10.77 15.29 42.07
N SER A 421 10.90 15.72 40.81
CA SER A 421 10.19 15.15 39.65
C SER A 421 10.85 13.91 39.06
N VAL A 422 12.18 13.82 39.10
CA VAL A 422 12.94 12.65 38.64
C VAL A 422 12.63 11.44 39.52
N GLY A 423 12.51 11.65 40.84
CA GLY A 423 12.06 10.62 41.78
C GLY A 423 10.61 10.18 41.56
N ALA A 424 9.71 11.10 41.19
CA ALA A 424 8.33 10.77 40.85
C ALA A 424 8.21 10.02 39.51
N MET A 425 8.99 10.43 38.50
CA MET A 425 9.03 9.79 37.19
C MET A 425 9.67 8.40 37.27
N ARG A 426 10.75 8.24 38.06
CA ARG A 426 11.35 6.93 38.34
C ARG A 426 10.38 6.00 39.05
N ARG A 427 9.64 6.49 40.06
CA ARG A 427 8.58 5.72 40.73
C ARG A 427 7.42 5.36 39.81
N SER A 428 7.04 6.25 38.88
CA SER A 428 5.99 5.96 37.89
C SER A 428 6.44 4.94 36.83
N PHE A 429 7.71 4.99 36.41
CA PHE A 429 8.32 3.97 35.54
C PHE A 429 8.48 2.64 36.25
N GLU A 430 8.90 2.62 37.52
CA GLU A 430 8.99 1.43 38.35
C GLU A 430 7.60 0.83 38.59
N MET A 431 6.57 1.64 38.87
CA MET A 431 5.18 1.17 38.94
C MET A 431 4.69 0.58 37.62
N ARG A 432 4.86 1.27 36.49
CA ARG A 432 4.46 0.73 35.17
C ARG A 432 5.23 -0.53 34.80
N ARG A 433 6.51 -0.63 35.18
CA ARG A 433 7.32 -1.83 34.99
C ARG A 433 6.80 -2.98 35.87
N SER A 434 6.43 -2.70 37.12
CA SER A 434 5.80 -3.69 38.01
C SER A 434 4.43 -4.12 37.50
N GLU A 435 3.57 -3.20 37.06
CA GLU A 435 2.27 -3.51 36.45
C GLU A 435 2.42 -4.34 35.15
N LEU A 436 3.42 -4.03 34.33
CA LEU A 436 3.69 -4.79 33.10
C LEU A 436 4.25 -6.18 33.42
N MET A 437 5.09 -6.30 34.45
CA MET A 437 5.57 -7.59 34.95
C MET A 437 4.43 -8.42 35.53
N GLU A 438 3.53 -7.82 36.30
CA GLU A 438 2.36 -8.48 36.89
C GLU A 438 1.38 -8.96 35.81
N LYS A 439 1.07 -8.11 34.82
CA LYS A 439 0.28 -8.51 33.63
C LYS A 439 0.94 -9.63 32.82
N ASN A 440 2.27 -9.61 32.71
CA ASN A 440 3.01 -10.70 32.06
C ASN A 440 2.98 -12.00 32.89
N LEU A 441 3.08 -11.91 34.22
CA LEU A 441 2.93 -13.05 35.12
C LEU A 441 1.53 -13.65 35.05
N ASP A 442 0.48 -12.81 34.99
CA ASP A 442 -0.90 -13.25 34.81
C ASP A 442 -1.09 -13.95 33.47
N LYS A 443 -0.49 -13.40 32.40
CA LYS A 443 -0.55 -14.00 31.06
C LYS A 443 0.17 -15.34 31.03
N ILE A 444 1.35 -15.45 31.63
CA ILE A 444 2.11 -16.70 31.78
C ILE A 444 1.31 -17.71 32.61
N SER A 445 0.71 -17.28 33.72
CA SER A 445 -0.11 -18.14 34.58
C SER A 445 -1.40 -18.60 33.89
N SER A 446 -1.99 -17.76 33.03
CA SER A 446 -3.14 -18.14 32.20
C SER A 446 -2.77 -19.16 31.13
N LEU A 447 -1.59 -19.00 30.51
CA LEU A 447 -1.06 -19.95 29.51
C LEU A 447 -0.70 -21.28 30.17
N ALA A 448 -0.09 -21.26 31.35
CA ALA A 448 0.22 -22.46 32.13
C ALA A 448 -1.06 -23.23 32.51
N ARG A 449 -2.12 -22.53 32.94
CA ARG A 449 -3.44 -23.14 33.20
C ARG A 449 -4.04 -23.78 31.95
N LYS A 450 -4.06 -23.07 30.82
CA LYS A 450 -4.53 -23.62 29.53
C LYS A 450 -3.73 -24.84 29.10
N HIS A 451 -2.42 -24.84 29.31
CA HIS A 451 -1.55 -25.98 28.99
C HIS A 451 -1.83 -27.16 29.92
N ALA A 452 -2.04 -26.92 31.22
CA ALA A 452 -2.43 -27.96 32.18
C ALA A 452 -3.81 -28.57 31.83
N ASP A 453 -4.78 -27.76 31.42
CA ASP A 453 -6.09 -28.22 30.98
C ASP A 453 -6.00 -29.08 29.70
N LEU A 454 -5.15 -28.69 28.75
CA LEU A 454 -4.85 -29.48 27.55
C LEU A 454 -4.22 -30.83 27.92
N LEU A 455 -3.27 -30.86 28.84
CA LEU A 455 -2.65 -32.10 29.31
C LEU A 455 -3.65 -33.00 30.05
N LEU A 456 -4.53 -32.43 30.90
CA LEU A 456 -5.60 -33.17 31.57
C LEU A 456 -6.62 -33.73 30.57
N SER A 457 -7.00 -32.95 29.55
CA SER A 457 -7.94 -33.39 28.52
C SER A 457 -7.35 -34.54 27.68
N SER A 458 -6.07 -34.43 27.32
CA SER A 458 -5.32 -35.50 26.65
C SER A 458 -5.21 -36.76 27.53
N ALA A 459 -4.91 -36.61 28.81
CA ALA A 459 -4.86 -37.73 29.76
C ALA A 459 -6.22 -38.43 29.94
N LYS A 460 -7.32 -37.66 30.02
CA LYS A 460 -8.69 -38.19 30.06
C LYS A 460 -9.03 -38.95 28.78
N GLN A 461 -8.65 -38.42 27.62
CA GLN A 461 -8.87 -39.07 26.33
C GLN A 461 -8.07 -40.38 26.21
N ASN A 462 -6.83 -40.40 26.69
CA ASN A 462 -6.02 -41.62 26.76
C ASN A 462 -6.62 -42.65 27.72
N ARG A 463 -7.06 -42.26 28.92
CA ARG A 463 -7.77 -43.17 29.83
C ARG A 463 -9.05 -43.75 29.20
N LYS A 464 -9.80 -42.95 28.45
CA LYS A 464 -11.00 -43.41 27.73
C LYS A 464 -10.64 -44.44 26.65
N LYS A 465 -9.57 -44.20 25.87
CA LYS A 465 -9.04 -45.15 24.88
C LYS A 465 -8.57 -46.45 25.54
N THR A 466 -7.83 -46.38 26.65
CA THR A 466 -7.39 -47.56 27.40
C THR A 466 -8.59 -48.35 27.93
N ARG A 467 -9.60 -47.68 28.49
CA ARG A 467 -10.81 -48.33 29.01
C ARG A 467 -11.62 -49.00 27.89
N GLN A 468 -11.73 -48.36 26.72
CA GLN A 468 -12.34 -48.97 25.53
C GLN A 468 -11.54 -50.19 25.04
N ALA A 469 -10.21 -50.14 25.05
CA ALA A 469 -9.36 -51.26 24.68
C ALA A 469 -9.49 -52.45 25.65
N VAL A 470 -9.62 -52.20 26.96
CA VAL A 470 -9.87 -53.24 27.97
C VAL A 470 -11.25 -53.86 27.77
N ILE A 471 -12.30 -53.05 27.56
CA ILE A 471 -13.65 -53.55 27.27
C ILE A 471 -13.65 -54.41 26.00
N ALA A 472 -12.99 -53.96 24.93
CA ALA A 472 -12.87 -54.73 23.69
C ALA A 472 -12.16 -56.08 23.90
N ARG A 473 -11.13 -56.13 24.78
CA ARG A 473 -10.47 -57.38 25.18
C ARG A 473 -11.40 -58.31 25.96
N CYS A 474 -12.15 -57.79 26.94
CA CYS A 474 -13.10 -58.59 27.72
C CYS A 474 -14.22 -59.18 26.85
N VAL A 475 -14.78 -58.38 25.94
CA VAL A 475 -15.79 -58.86 24.97
C VAL A 475 -15.19 -59.92 24.03
N GLY A 476 -13.93 -59.74 23.60
CA GLY A 476 -13.21 -60.73 22.80
C GLY A 476 -12.98 -62.06 23.53
N SER A 477 -12.71 -62.03 24.85
CA SER A 477 -12.54 -63.24 25.67
C SER A 477 -13.86 -64.00 25.86
N SER A 478 -14.97 -63.30 26.11
CA SER A 478 -16.29 -63.91 26.24
C SER A 478 -16.73 -64.60 24.94
N LYS A 479 -16.49 -63.99 23.76
CA LYS A 479 -16.74 -64.64 22.46
C LYS A 479 -15.86 -65.87 22.20
N ARG A 480 -14.61 -65.89 22.70
CA ARG A 480 -13.74 -67.08 22.59
C ARG A 480 -14.22 -68.21 23.49
N GLU A 481 -14.78 -67.89 24.64
CA GLU A 481 -15.32 -68.86 25.59
C GLU A 481 -16.63 -69.48 25.10
N GLU A 482 -17.52 -68.68 24.50
CA GLU A 482 -18.71 -69.18 23.80
C GLU A 482 -18.33 -70.11 22.63
N ASN A 483 -17.35 -69.73 21.80
CA ASN A 483 -16.87 -70.60 20.71
C ASN A 483 -16.24 -71.90 21.24
N ARG A 484 -15.51 -71.84 22.35
CA ARG A 484 -14.92 -73.04 22.97
C ARG A 484 -16.01 -73.99 23.47
N ASN A 485 -17.06 -73.47 24.10
CA ASN A 485 -18.19 -74.27 24.57
C ASN A 485 -18.98 -74.88 23.41
N ALA A 486 -19.18 -74.15 22.31
CA ALA A 486 -19.80 -74.69 21.09
C ALA A 486 -18.99 -75.84 20.49
N ILE A 487 -17.65 -75.74 20.45
CA ILE A 487 -16.77 -76.81 19.98
C ILE A 487 -16.86 -78.03 20.90
N LEU A 488 -16.89 -77.83 22.22
CA LEU A 488 -17.02 -78.92 23.20
C LEU A 488 -18.36 -79.66 23.06
N ASP A 489 -19.46 -78.93 22.84
CA ASP A 489 -20.78 -79.51 22.58
C ASP A 489 -20.81 -80.34 21.28
N GLU A 490 -20.16 -79.85 20.23
CA GLU A 490 -20.05 -80.57 18.95
C GLU A 490 -19.23 -81.86 19.12
N CYS A 491 -18.11 -81.80 19.84
CA CYS A 491 -17.31 -82.98 20.21
C CYS A 491 -18.12 -83.98 21.05
N PHE A 492 -18.96 -83.50 21.98
CA PHE A 492 -19.81 -84.36 22.80
C PHE A 492 -20.88 -85.08 21.96
N LYS A 493 -21.52 -84.36 21.02
CA LYS A 493 -22.49 -84.94 20.06
C LYS A 493 -21.84 -85.97 19.15
N GLN A 494 -20.62 -85.73 18.67
CA GLN A 494 -19.86 -86.70 17.89
C GLN A 494 -19.54 -87.96 18.70
N ARG A 495 -19.13 -87.81 19.96
CA ARG A 495 -18.85 -88.94 20.86
C ARG A 495 -20.11 -89.77 21.14
N GLN A 496 -21.27 -89.14 21.32
CA GLN A 496 -22.54 -89.87 21.45
C GLN A 496 -22.94 -90.62 20.16
N LYS A 497 -22.69 -90.03 18.98
CA LYS A 497 -22.89 -90.74 17.70
C LYS A 497 -21.96 -91.95 17.57
N SER A 498 -20.68 -91.79 17.91
CA SER A 498 -19.71 -92.90 17.92
C SER A 498 -20.11 -94.01 18.90
N ASN A 499 -20.56 -93.68 20.11
CA ASN A 499 -21.03 -94.67 21.08
C ASN A 499 -22.31 -95.39 20.61
N LYS A 500 -23.23 -94.71 19.93
CA LYS A 500 -24.40 -95.37 19.30
C LYS A 500 -23.99 -96.31 18.16
N LEU A 501 -22.97 -95.95 17.36
CA LEU A 501 -22.43 -96.80 16.29
C LEU A 501 -21.66 -98.01 16.82
N VAL A 502 -20.98 -97.89 17.97
CA VAL A 502 -20.31 -99.02 18.63
C VAL A 502 -21.33 -99.98 19.27
N ASN A 503 -22.40 -99.46 19.88
CA ASN A 503 -23.46 -100.31 20.43
C ASN A 503 -24.31 -101.00 19.34
N ALA A 504 -24.48 -100.40 18.17
CA ALA A 504 -25.17 -101.02 17.03
C ALA A 504 -24.35 -102.11 16.30
N LYS A 505 -23.05 -102.26 16.62
CA LYS A 505 -22.19 -103.33 16.10
C LYS A 505 -22.03 -104.52 17.05
N ASN A 506 -22.59 -104.43 18.26
CA ASN A 506 -22.53 -105.47 19.30
C ASN A 506 -23.92 -106.06 19.65
N THR A 507 -24.89 -105.96 18.74
CA THR A 507 -26.21 -106.61 18.80
C THR A 507 -26.49 -107.38 17.54
#